data_AF-A0A7W6M635-F1
#
_entry.id   AF-A0A7W6M635-F1
#
_cell.length_a   1.000
_cell.length_b   1.000
_cell.length_c   1.000
_cell.angle_alpha   90.00
_cell.angle_beta   90.00
_cell.angle_gamma   90.00
#
_symmetry.space_group_name_H-M   'P 1'
#
loop_
_entity.id
_entity.type
_entity.pdbx_description
1 polymer ?
#
loop_
_entity_poly.entity_id
_entity_poly.type
_entity_poly.pdbx_seq_one_letter_code
_entity_poly.pdbx_strand_id
1 'polypeptide(L)'
;MYFRKSIYLVGFVAATTFGATTLHADPKPKNTKATDSQTVANFYAGTSRLWKSCKPGGVYLGGGWEAQAYCKRKSESVSVGKWSVKRGVLCIDLVHYWQQGDGVGSKPNDDRECIAHITDADGQIWRSWNDDGDWWRLQAVKDDKGAAKGFKLKSKVTRLRKKLGV
;
A
#
# COMPACT_ATOMS: atom_id res chain seq x y z
N MET A 1 -55.21 40.61 -36.85
CA MET A 1 -53.77 40.81 -36.54
C MET A 1 -53.11 39.44 -36.58
N TYR A 2 -52.16 39.24 -37.50
CA TYR A 2 -51.36 38.01 -37.67
C TYR A 2 -50.52 37.72 -36.42
N PHE A 3 -50.28 36.45 -36.07
CA PHE A 3 -48.92 35.87 -36.11
C PHE A 3 -48.92 34.34 -35.86
N ARG A 4 -48.33 33.63 -36.82
CA ARG A 4 -47.80 32.26 -36.77
C ARG A 4 -46.63 32.16 -35.78
N LYS A 5 -46.41 30.97 -35.18
CA LYS A 5 -45.23 30.11 -35.45
C LYS A 5 -45.11 28.96 -34.45
N SER A 6 -45.17 27.73 -34.98
CA SER A 6 -44.47 26.57 -34.44
C SER A 6 -42.95 26.81 -34.47
N ILE A 7 -42.20 26.20 -33.56
CA ILE A 7 -40.88 25.57 -33.80
C ILE A 7 -40.53 24.69 -32.59
N TYR A 8 -40.20 23.44 -32.89
CA TYR A 8 -39.62 22.42 -32.01
C TYR A 8 -38.21 22.83 -31.56
N LEU A 9 -37.85 22.59 -30.31
CA LEU A 9 -36.44 22.60 -29.89
C LEU A 9 -36.13 21.34 -29.09
N VAL A 10 -35.32 20.51 -29.76
CA VAL A 10 -34.71 19.27 -29.31
C VAL A 10 -33.76 19.58 -28.16
N GLY A 11 -34.03 19.02 -26.98
CA GLY A 11 -33.13 19.09 -25.83
C GLY A 11 -31.98 18.09 -25.99
N PHE A 12 -30.77 18.60 -26.20
CA PHE A 12 -29.52 17.84 -26.15
C PHE A 12 -29.32 17.23 -24.75
N VAL A 13 -29.34 15.91 -24.64
CA VAL A 13 -28.87 15.21 -23.43
C VAL A 13 -27.34 15.16 -23.49
N ALA A 14 -26.67 16.00 -22.70
CA ALA A 14 -25.23 15.92 -22.50
C ALA A 14 -24.90 14.68 -21.67
N ALA A 15 -24.44 13.61 -22.34
CA ALA A 15 -23.92 12.43 -21.67
C ALA A 15 -22.54 12.76 -21.07
N THR A 16 -22.49 13.08 -19.78
CA THR A 16 -21.23 13.14 -19.03
C THR A 16 -20.70 11.71 -18.85
N THR A 17 -19.73 11.32 -19.68
CA THR A 17 -18.96 10.10 -19.48
C THR A 17 -18.06 10.28 -18.26
N PHE A 18 -18.52 9.80 -17.10
CA PHE A 18 -17.63 9.57 -15.96
C PHE A 18 -16.67 8.44 -16.36
N GLY A 19 -15.45 8.80 -16.75
CA GLY A 19 -14.36 7.85 -16.92
C GLY A 19 -14.08 7.17 -15.59
N ALA A 20 -14.60 5.96 -15.41
CA ALA A 20 -14.16 5.07 -14.36
C ALA A 20 -12.69 4.74 -14.65
N THR A 21 -11.77 5.35 -13.89
CA THR A 21 -10.36 4.95 -13.90
C THR A 21 -10.28 3.58 -13.24
N THR A 22 -10.39 2.52 -14.04
CA THR A 22 -10.01 1.19 -13.61
C THR A 22 -8.51 1.24 -13.30
N LEU A 23 -8.16 0.87 -12.07
CA LEU A 23 -6.79 0.59 -11.64
C LEU A 23 -6.30 -0.62 -12.44
N HIS A 24 -5.81 -0.40 -13.66
CA HIS A 24 -5.06 -1.40 -14.41
C HIS A 24 -3.59 -1.33 -13.99
N ALA A 25 -2.97 -2.51 -13.95
CA ALA A 25 -1.53 -2.61 -14.00
C ALA A 25 -1.07 -2.06 -15.35
N ASP A 26 -0.15 -1.10 -15.33
CA ASP A 26 0.44 -0.56 -16.54
C ASP A 26 1.85 -1.13 -16.75
N PRO A 27 2.33 -1.26 -18.00
CA PRO A 27 3.74 -1.49 -18.23
C PRO A 27 4.57 -0.35 -17.63
N LYS A 28 5.83 -0.63 -17.32
CA LYS A 28 6.74 0.39 -16.76
C LYS A 28 6.69 1.70 -17.58
N PRO A 29 6.35 2.84 -16.96
CA PRO A 29 6.33 4.12 -17.65
C PRO A 29 7.70 4.48 -18.26
N LYS A 30 7.67 5.10 -19.44
CA LYS A 30 8.87 5.55 -20.17
C LYS A 30 9.50 6.77 -19.50
N ASN A 31 10.79 6.99 -19.76
CA ASN A 31 11.56 8.15 -19.26
C ASN A 31 11.50 8.33 -17.74
N THR A 32 11.51 7.22 -17.02
CA THR A 32 11.41 7.20 -15.57
C THR A 32 12.77 7.27 -14.89
N LYS A 33 12.80 7.86 -13.70
CA LYS A 33 13.94 7.86 -12.78
C LYS A 33 13.56 7.24 -11.44
N ALA A 34 14.54 6.74 -10.70
CA ALA A 34 14.29 6.31 -9.32
C ALA A 34 13.73 7.47 -8.51
N THR A 35 12.66 7.21 -7.74
CA THR A 35 12.10 8.22 -6.83
C THR A 35 13.10 8.49 -5.70
N ASP A 36 13.18 9.74 -5.27
CA ASP A 36 13.99 10.12 -4.12
C ASP A 36 13.65 9.29 -2.86
N SER A 37 14.67 8.87 -2.12
CA SER A 37 14.48 7.94 -1.00
C SER A 37 13.76 8.58 0.18
N GLN A 38 13.98 9.87 0.43
CA GLN A 38 13.28 10.60 1.48
C GLN A 38 11.80 10.77 1.14
N THR A 39 11.49 11.02 -0.14
CA THR A 39 10.12 11.11 -0.66
C THR A 39 9.36 9.81 -0.43
N VAL A 40 9.97 8.66 -0.75
CA VAL A 40 9.38 7.35 -0.47
C VAL A 40 9.24 7.13 1.03
N ALA A 41 10.27 7.42 1.84
CA ALA A 41 10.21 7.25 3.28
C ALA A 41 9.07 8.06 3.92
N ASN A 42 8.92 9.33 3.53
CA ASN A 42 7.84 10.21 4.02
C ASN A 42 6.45 9.69 3.66
N PHE A 43 6.29 9.02 2.52
CA PHE A 43 5.01 8.46 2.11
C PHE A 43 4.61 7.23 2.96
N TYR A 44 5.57 6.40 3.36
CA TYR A 44 5.30 5.16 4.11
C TYR A 44 5.35 5.32 5.62
N ALA A 45 6.17 6.23 6.14
CA ALA A 45 6.35 6.43 7.57
C ALA A 45 5.02 6.73 8.28
N GLY A 46 4.76 6.01 9.38
CA GLY A 46 3.54 6.17 10.17
C GLY A 46 2.28 5.60 9.51
N THR A 47 2.39 4.72 8.51
CA THR A 47 1.25 4.13 7.80
C THR A 47 1.17 2.62 7.98
N SER A 48 -0.04 2.07 7.84
CA SER A 48 -0.28 0.63 7.71
C SER A 48 -0.59 0.27 6.26
N ARG A 49 0.01 -0.81 5.75
CA ARG A 49 -0.39 -1.48 4.50
C ARG A 49 -1.18 -2.73 4.83
N LEU A 50 -2.43 -2.77 4.39
CA LEU A 50 -3.41 -3.80 4.73
C LEU A 50 -3.46 -4.85 3.63
N TRP A 51 -3.30 -6.11 4.02
CA TRP A 51 -3.29 -7.23 3.09
C TRP A 51 -4.69 -7.84 2.95
N LYS A 52 -5.20 -7.88 1.72
CA LYS A 52 -6.52 -8.49 1.42
C LYS A 52 -6.59 -9.96 1.85
N SER A 53 -5.48 -10.69 1.72
CA SER A 53 -5.36 -12.11 2.08
C SER A 53 -5.41 -12.37 3.58
N CYS A 54 -5.24 -11.36 4.42
CA CYS A 54 -5.11 -11.50 5.87
C CYS A 54 -6.22 -10.84 6.69
N LYS A 55 -7.30 -10.36 6.06
CA LYS A 55 -8.35 -9.52 6.68
C LYS A 55 -8.85 -10.02 8.05
N PRO A 56 -8.64 -9.26 9.16
CA PRO A 56 -7.79 -8.07 9.29
C PRO A 56 -6.30 -8.43 9.40
N GLY A 57 -5.46 -7.82 8.56
CA GLY A 57 -4.01 -8.03 8.62
C GLY A 57 -3.25 -7.09 7.71
N GLY A 58 -1.95 -7.02 7.90
CA GLY A 58 -1.10 -6.03 7.26
C GLY A 58 0.20 -5.79 8.03
N VAL A 59 0.99 -4.85 7.51
CA VAL A 59 2.24 -4.37 8.09
C VAL A 59 2.12 -2.88 8.41
N TYR A 60 2.63 -2.48 9.57
CA TYR A 60 2.81 -1.10 9.96
C TYR A 60 4.27 -0.70 9.78
N LEU A 61 4.49 0.45 9.17
CA LEU A 61 5.80 1.04 8.90
C LEU A 61 5.92 2.28 9.78
N GLY A 62 6.61 2.14 10.90
CA GLY A 62 6.78 3.20 11.88
C GLY A 62 7.85 4.20 11.50
N GLY A 63 7.78 5.40 12.07
CA GLY A 63 8.64 6.53 11.69
C GLY A 63 10.10 6.39 12.13
N GLY A 64 10.41 5.47 13.05
CA GLY A 64 11.76 5.14 13.49
C GLY A 64 12.36 3.93 12.78
N TRP A 65 11.89 3.63 11.55
CA TRP A 65 12.31 2.49 10.73
C TRP A 65 11.89 1.11 11.27
N GLU A 66 10.96 1.07 12.22
CA GLU A 66 10.38 -0.16 12.74
C GLU A 66 9.26 -0.69 11.85
N ALA A 67 9.20 -2.01 11.66
CA ALA A 67 8.13 -2.67 10.95
C ALA A 67 7.46 -3.71 11.86
N GLN A 68 6.13 -3.74 11.86
CA GLN A 68 5.35 -4.67 12.68
C GLN A 68 4.15 -5.20 11.90
N ALA A 69 4.02 -6.52 11.79
CA ALA A 69 2.97 -7.14 10.99
C ALA A 69 2.13 -8.16 11.78
N TYR A 70 0.89 -8.30 11.35
CA TYR A 70 -0.07 -9.28 11.87
C TYR A 70 -0.96 -9.78 10.73
N CYS A 71 -1.28 -11.07 10.74
CA CYS A 71 -2.22 -11.67 9.80
C CYS A 71 -3.25 -12.51 10.54
N LYS A 72 -4.56 -12.27 10.34
CA LYS A 72 -5.60 -13.06 11.02
C LYS A 72 -5.54 -14.55 10.71
N ARG A 73 -5.10 -14.94 9.49
CA ARG A 73 -4.92 -16.36 9.11
C ARG A 73 -3.82 -17.07 9.92
N LYS A 74 -2.91 -16.31 10.52
CA LYS A 74 -1.89 -16.77 11.46
C LYS A 74 -2.04 -16.00 12.78
N SER A 75 -3.22 -16.08 13.39
CA SER A 75 -3.60 -15.18 14.49
C SER A 75 -2.78 -15.31 15.77
N GLU A 76 -1.99 -16.37 15.87
CA GLU A 76 -1.11 -16.66 17.01
C GLU A 76 0.34 -16.24 16.77
N SER A 77 0.63 -15.69 15.59
CA SER A 77 1.95 -15.17 15.26
C SER A 77 1.96 -13.66 15.07
N VAL A 78 3.12 -13.07 15.32
CA VAL A 78 3.40 -11.65 15.08
C VAL A 78 4.71 -11.53 14.36
N SER A 79 4.87 -10.50 13.53
CA SER A 79 6.15 -10.22 12.89
C SER A 79 6.68 -8.88 13.33
N VAL A 80 7.96 -8.82 13.67
CA VAL A 80 8.64 -7.61 14.13
C VAL A 80 9.95 -7.49 13.38
N GLY A 81 10.33 -6.26 13.02
CA GLY A 81 11.59 -6.02 12.33
C GLY A 81 11.72 -4.57 11.92
N LYS A 82 12.31 -4.35 10.74
CA LYS A 82 12.66 -3.03 10.23
C LYS A 82 12.19 -2.85 8.79
N TRP A 83 12.15 -1.60 8.36
CA TRP A 83 12.05 -1.26 6.95
C TRP A 83 13.09 -0.20 6.61
N SER A 84 13.44 -0.10 5.33
CA SER A 84 14.43 0.86 4.84
C SER A 84 14.06 1.31 3.44
N VAL A 85 14.62 2.45 3.01
CA VAL A 85 14.53 2.92 1.63
C VAL A 85 15.92 3.18 1.08
N LYS A 86 16.23 2.61 -0.08
CA LYS A 86 17.48 2.86 -0.80
C LYS A 86 17.21 2.99 -2.29
N ARG A 87 17.62 4.10 -2.89
CA ARG A 87 17.46 4.38 -4.34
C ARG A 87 16.01 4.18 -4.81
N GLY A 88 15.05 4.67 -4.03
CA GLY A 88 13.62 4.56 -4.35
C GLY A 88 13.01 3.18 -4.07
N VAL A 89 13.79 2.20 -3.58
CA VAL A 89 13.28 0.88 -3.22
C VAL A 89 13.05 0.82 -1.71
N LEU A 90 11.80 0.63 -1.31
CA LEU A 90 11.45 0.30 0.07
C LEU A 90 11.61 -1.20 0.27
N CYS A 91 12.27 -1.65 1.33
CA CYS A 91 12.31 -3.07 1.69
C CYS A 91 11.93 -3.28 3.15
N ILE A 92 11.20 -4.36 3.42
CA ILE A 92 10.72 -4.75 4.74
C ILE A 92 11.40 -6.05 5.14
N ASP A 93 12.05 -6.00 6.30
CA ASP A 93 12.78 -7.12 6.90
C ASP A 93 12.09 -7.49 8.21
N LEU A 94 11.38 -8.63 8.23
CA LEU A 94 10.60 -9.09 9.38
C LEU A 94 11.11 -10.44 9.89
N VAL A 95 11.02 -10.62 11.20
CA VAL A 95 11.10 -11.92 11.87
C VAL A 95 9.72 -12.28 12.37
N HIS A 96 9.22 -13.44 11.97
CA HIS A 96 7.99 -14.04 12.46
C HIS A 96 8.24 -14.73 13.79
N TYR A 97 7.36 -14.51 14.76
CA TYR A 97 7.37 -15.14 16.08
C TYR A 97 6.04 -15.87 16.32
N TRP A 98 6.09 -17.06 16.89
CA TRP A 98 4.91 -17.87 17.23
C TRP A 98 5.18 -18.72 18.47
N GLN A 99 4.13 -19.24 19.10
CA GLN A 99 4.26 -20.17 20.22
C GLN A 99 4.81 -21.52 19.71
N GLN A 100 5.89 -22.03 20.31
CA GLN A 100 6.46 -23.33 19.98
C GLN A 100 6.64 -24.17 21.25
N GLY A 101 5.65 -25.03 21.54
CA GLY A 101 5.59 -25.73 22.83
C GLY A 101 5.54 -24.72 23.98
N ASP A 102 6.40 -24.91 24.98
CA ASP A 102 6.56 -23.99 26.11
C ASP A 102 7.43 -22.76 25.78
N GLY A 103 8.03 -22.72 24.59
CA GLY A 103 8.89 -21.64 24.12
C GLY A 103 8.30 -20.81 22.99
N VAL A 104 9.15 -19.98 22.39
CA VAL A 104 8.80 -19.13 21.25
C VAL A 104 9.67 -19.49 20.07
N GLY A 105 9.02 -19.89 18.98
CA GLY A 105 9.67 -20.08 17.69
C GLY A 105 9.88 -18.75 16.99
N SER A 106 10.94 -18.65 16.21
CA SER A 106 11.18 -17.49 15.36
C SER A 106 11.78 -17.88 14.02
N LYS A 107 11.45 -17.14 12.97
CA LYS A 107 12.01 -17.32 11.63
C LYS A 107 11.97 -15.98 10.87
N PRO A 108 13.05 -15.56 10.22
CA PRO A 108 13.00 -14.47 9.25
C PRO A 108 11.95 -14.75 8.16
N ASN A 109 11.42 -13.72 7.53
CA ASN A 109 10.65 -13.91 6.29
C ASN A 109 11.52 -14.66 5.27
N ASP A 110 10.90 -15.63 4.58
CA ASP A 110 11.56 -16.37 3.51
C ASP A 110 11.93 -15.44 2.36
N ASP A 111 11.04 -14.49 2.04
CA ASP A 111 11.25 -13.49 1.00
C ASP A 111 11.23 -12.08 1.59
N ARG A 112 12.24 -11.30 1.21
CA ARG A 112 12.28 -9.86 1.50
C ARG A 112 11.25 -9.14 0.65
N GLU A 113 10.26 -8.50 1.27
CA GLU A 113 9.26 -7.72 0.54
C GLU A 113 9.87 -6.35 0.18
N CYS A 114 10.12 -6.13 -1.10
CA CYS A 114 10.63 -4.87 -1.64
C CYS A 114 9.64 -4.25 -2.63
N ILE A 115 9.53 -2.93 -2.57
CA ILE A 115 8.66 -2.12 -3.42
C ILE A 115 9.52 -1.06 -4.11
N ALA A 116 9.72 -1.20 -5.42
CA ALA A 116 10.45 -0.24 -6.23
C ALA A 116 9.55 0.97 -6.52
N HIS A 117 10.12 2.18 -6.45
CA HIS A 117 9.43 3.41 -6.81
C HIS A 117 10.19 4.18 -7.89
N ILE A 118 9.46 4.59 -8.91
CA ILE A 118 9.97 5.46 -9.97
C ILE A 118 9.08 6.67 -10.15
N THR A 119 9.66 7.75 -10.63
CA THR A 119 8.94 8.98 -11.01
C THR A 119 8.99 9.13 -12.51
N ASP A 120 7.84 9.34 -13.15
CA ASP A 120 7.76 9.61 -14.59
C ASP A 120 8.05 11.09 -14.93
N ALA A 121 7.98 11.42 -16.21
CA ALA A 121 8.25 12.76 -16.72
C ALA A 121 7.25 13.82 -16.19
N ASP A 122 6.04 13.41 -15.86
CA ASP A 122 4.97 14.27 -15.31
C ASP A 122 5.04 14.39 -13.78
N GLY A 123 6.07 13.79 -13.15
CA GLY A 123 6.25 13.79 -11.72
C GLY A 123 5.37 12.81 -10.95
N GLN A 124 4.67 11.90 -11.64
CA GLN A 124 3.87 10.87 -10.97
C GLN A 124 4.77 9.75 -10.46
N ILE A 125 4.50 9.32 -9.23
CA ILE A 125 5.21 8.20 -8.64
C ILE A 125 4.46 6.91 -8.97
N TRP A 126 5.21 5.90 -9.40
CA TRP A 126 4.74 4.55 -9.68
C TRP A 126 5.46 3.56 -8.79
N ARG A 127 4.81 2.45 -8.47
CA ARG A 127 5.38 1.37 -7.67
C ARG A 127 5.18 -0.01 -8.29
N SER A 128 6.13 -0.89 -8.05
CA SER A 128 6.07 -2.33 -8.37
C SER A 128 6.61 -3.12 -7.17
N TRP A 129 6.08 -4.31 -6.93
CA TRP A 129 6.50 -5.22 -5.86
C TRP A 129 7.43 -6.29 -6.43
N ASN A 130 8.54 -6.61 -5.75
CA ASN A 130 9.39 -7.78 -6.02
C ASN A 130 9.61 -8.11 -7.52
N ASP A 131 10.21 -7.18 -8.26
CA ASP A 131 10.50 -7.32 -9.70
C ASP A 131 9.28 -7.70 -10.58
N ASP A 132 8.06 -7.48 -10.10
CA ASP A 132 6.83 -7.61 -10.88
C ASP A 132 6.88 -6.67 -12.09
N GLY A 133 6.45 -7.19 -13.24
CA GLY A 133 6.39 -6.43 -14.49
C GLY A 133 5.36 -5.30 -14.44
N ASP A 134 4.39 -5.41 -13.53
CA ASP A 134 3.27 -4.50 -13.37
C ASP A 134 3.64 -3.27 -12.52
N TRP A 135 3.33 -2.08 -13.05
CA TRP A 135 3.50 -0.81 -12.36
C TRP A 135 2.15 -0.19 -12.01
N TRP A 136 2.06 0.29 -10.78
CA TRP A 136 0.84 0.86 -10.23
C TRP A 136 1.12 2.29 -9.80
N ARG A 137 0.29 3.23 -10.24
CA ARG A 137 0.42 4.62 -9.80
C ARG A 137 0.24 4.71 -8.28
N LEU A 138 1.13 5.44 -7.62
CA LEU A 138 1.10 5.67 -6.20
C LEU A 138 -0.07 6.60 -5.87
N GLN A 139 -1.04 6.08 -5.13
CA GLN A 139 -2.19 6.84 -4.66
C GLN A 139 -1.90 7.45 -3.29
N ALA A 140 -2.53 8.58 -2.97
CA ALA A 140 -2.50 9.10 -1.62
C ALA A 140 -3.08 8.06 -0.64
N VAL A 141 -2.56 8.02 0.59
CA VAL A 141 -2.96 7.02 1.62
C VAL A 141 -4.47 6.97 1.86
N LYS A 142 -5.18 8.10 1.67
CA LYS A 142 -6.64 8.19 1.83
C LYS A 142 -7.42 7.52 0.70
N ASP A 143 -6.81 7.41 -0.49
CA ASP A 143 -7.45 6.90 -1.70
C ASP A 143 -7.02 5.44 -1.98
N ASP A 144 -5.90 4.99 -1.39
CA ASP A 144 -5.41 3.61 -1.46
C ASP A 144 -6.18 2.69 -0.49
N LYS A 145 -7.03 1.81 -1.04
CA LYS A 145 -7.82 0.82 -0.28
C LYS A 145 -6.97 -0.17 0.52
N GLY A 146 -5.69 -0.32 0.16
CA GLY A 146 -4.70 -1.14 0.85
C GLY A 146 -3.87 -0.35 1.86
N ALA A 147 -4.19 0.91 2.13
CA ALA A 147 -3.41 1.76 3.03
C ALA A 147 -4.28 2.44 4.10
N ALA A 148 -3.66 2.77 5.22
CA ALA A 148 -4.29 3.64 6.20
C ALA A 148 -3.25 4.37 7.05
N LYS A 149 -3.60 5.57 7.51
CA LYS A 149 -2.76 6.33 8.47
C LYS A 149 -2.76 5.66 9.86
N GLY A 150 -1.60 5.68 10.51
CA GLY A 150 -1.39 5.18 11.87
C GLY A 150 -1.28 3.66 11.95
N PHE A 151 -1.06 3.15 13.17
CA PHE A 151 -0.86 1.73 13.44
C PHE A 151 -2.19 0.99 13.66
N LYS A 152 -2.86 0.60 12.57
CA LYS A 152 -4.22 0.02 12.62
C LYS A 152 -4.32 -1.30 13.39
N LEU A 153 -3.22 -2.04 13.51
CA LEU A 153 -3.16 -3.35 14.16
C LEU A 153 -2.46 -3.31 15.53
N LYS A 154 -2.22 -2.11 16.10
CA LYS A 154 -1.45 -1.91 17.34
C LYS A 154 -1.88 -2.84 18.46
N SER A 155 -3.16 -2.89 18.81
CA SER A 155 -3.65 -3.71 19.91
C SER A 155 -3.41 -5.22 19.70
N LYS A 156 -3.57 -5.71 18.47
CA LYS A 156 -3.32 -7.12 18.14
C LYS A 156 -1.84 -7.47 18.26
N VAL A 157 -0.98 -6.62 17.68
CA VAL A 157 0.47 -6.77 17.73
C VAL A 157 0.96 -6.69 19.17
N THR A 158 0.63 -5.63 19.93
CA THR A 158 1.05 -5.45 21.33
C THR A 158 0.64 -6.63 22.21
N ARG A 159 -0.58 -7.15 22.04
CA ARG A 159 -1.04 -8.31 22.80
C ARG A 159 -0.25 -9.57 22.48
N LEU A 160 0.01 -9.86 21.20
CA LEU A 160 0.76 -11.04 20.80
C LEU A 160 2.23 -10.94 21.22
N ARG A 161 2.84 -9.77 21.03
CA ARG A 161 4.17 -9.44 21.53
C ARG A 161 4.30 -9.70 23.02
N LYS A 162 3.34 -9.19 23.82
CA LYS A 162 3.28 -9.47 25.26
C LYS A 162 3.12 -10.96 25.57
N LYS A 163 2.24 -11.67 24.86
CA LYS A 163 2.02 -13.11 25.05
C LYS A 163 3.29 -13.93 24.77
N LEU A 164 4.04 -13.54 23.75
CA LEU A 164 5.26 -14.22 23.29
C LEU A 164 6.54 -13.68 23.94
N GLY A 165 6.47 -12.58 24.71
CA GLY A 165 7.66 -11.95 25.30
C GLY A 165 8.64 -11.34 24.29
N VAL A 166 8.13 -10.77 23.18
CA VAL A 166 8.94 -10.17 22.08
C VAL A 166 8.62 -8.70 21.78
#